data_AF-A0A5P9BGH8-F1
#
_entry.id   AF-A0A5P9BGH8-F1
#
_cell.length_a   1.000
_cell.length_b   1.000
_cell.length_c   1.000
_cell.angle_alpha   90.00
_cell.angle_beta   90.00
_cell.angle_gamma   90.00
#
_symmetry.space_group_name_H-M   'P 1'
#
loop_
_entity.id
_entity.type
_entity.pdbx_description
1 polymer ?
#
loop_
_entity_poly.entity_id
_entity_poly.type
_entity_poly.pdbx_seq_one_letter_code
_entity_poly.pdbx_strand_id
1 'polypeptide(L)'
;MTVQQKASEILKSWGVSDGQITRFLENQTSHQQSEHVVAIDECLELLYREPKQRLSFLTTASKSVFFEGRKPLDVILSGEAEQVAEAHRIIRSMLCI
;
A
#
# COMPACT_ATOMS: atom_id res chain seq x y z
N MET A 1 18.21 -7.79 -4.11
CA MET A 1 17.24 -6.68 -4.05
C MET A 1 16.80 -6.51 -2.61
N THR A 2 16.86 -5.31 -2.05
CA THR A 2 16.40 -5.03 -0.68
C THR A 2 14.87 -4.88 -0.64
N VAL A 3 14.26 -5.01 0.54
CA VAL A 3 12.79 -4.82 0.69
C VAL A 3 12.36 -3.41 0.28
N GLN A 4 13.17 -2.39 0.57
CA GLN A 4 12.91 -1.00 0.18
C GLN A 4 13.00 -0.79 -1.34
N GLN A 5 13.91 -1.48 -2.03
CA GLN A 5 13.98 -1.47 -3.49
C GLN A 5 12.72 -2.11 -4.10
N LYS A 6 12.30 -3.28 -3.59
CA LYS A 6 11.05 -3.94 -4.03
C LYS A 6 9.83 -3.04 -3.79
N ALA A 7 9.73 -2.45 -2.60
CA ALA A 7 8.63 -1.54 -2.27
C ALA A 7 8.63 -0.30 -3.18
N SER A 8 9.80 0.26 -3.51
CA SER A 8 9.93 1.37 -4.47
C SER A 8 9.35 1.00 -5.85
N GLU A 9 9.70 -0.17 -6.38
CA GLU A 9 9.18 -0.65 -7.67
C GLU A 9 7.66 -0.87 -7.64
N ILE A 10 7.14 -1.45 -6.55
CA ILE A 10 5.70 -1.63 -6.34
C ILE A 10 4.99 -0.27 -6.30
N LEU A 11 5.49 0.69 -5.51
CA LEU A 11 4.90 2.02 -5.40
C LEU A 11 4.91 2.76 -6.74
N LYS A 12 5.98 2.59 -7.55
CA LYS A 12 6.00 3.09 -8.93
C LYS A 12 4.92 2.45 -9.79
N SER A 13 4.73 1.13 -9.68
CA SER A 13 3.68 0.43 -10.42
C SER A 13 2.27 0.89 -10.02
N TRP A 14 2.11 1.37 -8.79
CA TRP A 14 0.87 1.97 -8.29
C TRP A 14 0.67 3.44 -8.69
N GLY A 15 1.61 4.02 -9.45
CA GLY A 15 1.54 5.40 -9.94
C GLY A 15 2.00 6.46 -8.95
N VAL A 16 2.73 6.07 -7.90
CA VAL A 16 3.29 7.01 -6.93
C VAL A 16 4.48 7.76 -7.54
N SER A 17 4.53 9.08 -7.34
CA SER A 17 5.63 9.91 -7.86
C SER A 17 6.95 9.61 -7.14
N ASP A 18 8.09 9.76 -7.84
CA ASP A 18 9.41 9.53 -7.26
C ASP A 18 9.64 10.37 -5.99
N GLY A 19 9.16 11.61 -5.94
CA GLY A 19 9.28 12.46 -4.75
C GLY A 19 8.52 11.94 -3.52
N GLN A 20 7.36 11.30 -3.71
CA GLN A 20 6.63 10.66 -2.61
C GLN A 20 7.31 9.37 -2.17
N ILE A 21 7.87 8.60 -3.11
CA ILE A 21 8.62 7.38 -2.81
C ILE A 21 9.89 7.71 -2.02
N THR A 22 10.63 8.74 -2.42
CA THR A 22 11.81 9.21 -1.67
C THR A 22 11.43 9.56 -0.23
N ARG A 23 10.37 10.35 -0.02
CA ARG A 23 9.91 10.69 1.34
C ARG A 23 9.48 9.47 2.15
N PHE A 24 8.82 8.51 1.52
CA PHE A 24 8.43 7.24 2.16
C PHE A 24 9.67 6.44 2.61
N LEU A 25 10.70 6.39 1.76
CA LEU A 25 11.92 5.62 2.03
C LEU A 25 12.89 6.31 3.01
N GLU A 26 12.85 7.64 3.12
CA GLU A 26 13.65 8.42 4.07
C GLU A 26 13.10 8.35 5.51
N ASN A 27 11.90 7.82 5.69
CA ASN A 27 11.30 7.68 7.01
C ASN A 27 12.07 6.67 7.89
N GLN A 28 12.13 6.91 9.19
CA GLN A 28 12.82 6.03 10.15
C GLN A 28 12.22 4.62 10.16
N THR A 29 10.91 4.53 9.90
CA THR A 29 10.16 3.27 9.84
C THR A 29 10.09 2.66 8.44
N SER A 30 10.82 3.20 7.47
CA SER A 30 10.71 2.82 6.06
C SER A 30 10.97 1.34 5.80
N HIS A 31 11.82 0.68 6.59
CA HIS A 31 12.06 -0.76 6.46
C HIS A 31 10.79 -1.57 6.73
N GLN A 32 10.16 -1.36 7.89
CA GLN A 32 8.92 -2.03 8.28
C GLN A 32 7.75 -1.65 7.34
N GLN A 33 7.66 -0.38 6.96
CA GLN A 33 6.64 0.07 6.02
C GLN A 33 6.81 -0.58 4.64
N SER A 34 8.05 -0.81 4.20
CA SER A 34 8.34 -1.52 2.94
C SER A 34 7.91 -2.98 2.98
N GLU A 35 8.08 -3.67 4.12
CA GLU A 35 7.56 -5.04 4.29
C GLU A 35 6.03 -5.07 4.14
N HIS A 36 5.33 -4.10 4.73
CA HIS A 36 3.89 -3.98 4.56
C HIS A 36 3.46 -3.66 3.14
N VAL A 37 4.18 -2.79 2.42
CA VAL A 37 3.90 -2.51 1.00
C VAL A 37 4.01 -3.78 0.16
N VAL A 38 5.07 -4.56 0.37
CA VAL A 38 5.27 -5.84 -0.34
C VAL A 38 4.13 -6.82 -0.02
N ALA A 39 3.76 -6.97 1.24
CA ALA A 39 2.67 -7.87 1.63
C ALA A 39 1.30 -7.40 1.11
N ILE A 40 1.06 -6.08 1.07
CA ILE A 40 -0.15 -5.50 0.48
C ILE A 40 -0.24 -5.84 -1.00
N ASP A 41 0.85 -5.70 -1.75
CA ASP A 41 0.88 -6.04 -3.18
C ASP A 41 0.49 -7.50 -3.40
N GLU A 42 1.10 -8.42 -2.64
CA GLU A 42 0.79 -9.85 -2.68
C GLU A 42 -0.70 -10.13 -2.37
N CYS A 43 -1.27 -9.43 -1.39
CA CYS A 43 -2.71 -9.55 -1.10
C CYS A 43 -3.58 -9.03 -2.25
N LEU A 44 -3.21 -7.92 -2.88
CA LEU A 44 -3.94 -7.36 -4.01
C LEU A 44 -3.86 -8.27 -5.24
N GLU A 45 -2.75 -8.98 -5.43
CA GLU A 45 -2.62 -9.97 -6.51
C GLU A 45 -3.59 -11.14 -6.37
N LEU A 46 -3.84 -11.55 -5.12
CA LEU A 46 -4.78 -12.61 -4.79
C LEU A 46 -6.24 -12.14 -4.86
N LEU A 47 -6.52 -10.90 -4.45
CA LEU A 47 -7.87 -10.32 -4.49
C LEU A 47 -8.34 -9.98 -5.92
N TYR A 48 -7.43 -9.48 -6.75
CA TYR A 48 -7.78 -8.95 -8.06
C TYR A 48 -6.86 -9.51 -9.15
N ARG A 49 -7.45 -10.23 -10.11
CA ARG A 49 -6.71 -10.77 -11.26
C ARG A 49 -6.18 -9.68 -12.18
N GLU A 50 -6.94 -8.60 -12.38
CA GLU A 50 -6.57 -7.56 -13.32
C GLU A 50 -5.81 -6.41 -12.64
N PRO A 51 -4.64 -5.99 -13.16
CA PRO A 51 -3.89 -4.86 -12.60
C PRO A 51 -4.71 -3.57 -12.48
N LYS A 52 -5.63 -3.32 -13.41
CA LYS A 52 -6.53 -2.16 -13.38
C LYS A 52 -7.46 -2.16 -12.16
N GLN A 53 -7.90 -3.33 -11.71
CA GLN A 53 -8.76 -3.46 -10.52
C GLN A 53 -7.96 -3.19 -9.24
N ARG A 54 -6.71 -3.66 -9.16
CA ARG A 54 -5.78 -3.35 -8.06
C ARG A 54 -5.56 -1.84 -7.94
N LEU A 55 -5.25 -1.18 -9.05
CA LEU A 55 -5.08 0.27 -9.11
C LEU A 55 -6.37 1.02 -8.77
N SER A 56 -7.51 0.57 -9.28
CA SER A 56 -8.82 1.15 -8.96
C SER A 56 -9.10 1.08 -7.45
N PHE A 57 -8.85 -0.06 -6.81
CA PHE A 57 -8.99 -0.20 -5.37
C PHE A 57 -8.09 0.77 -4.59
N LEU A 58 -6.81 0.87 -4.98
CA LEU A 58 -5.84 1.74 -4.31
C LEU A 58 -6.16 3.24 -4.45
N THR A 59 -6.71 3.64 -5.60
CA THR A 59 -6.91 5.05 -5.97
C THR A 59 -8.33 5.56 -5.77
N THR A 60 -9.27 4.67 -5.43
CA THR A 60 -10.66 5.04 -5.15
C THR A 60 -10.86 5.26 -3.66
N ALA A 61 -11.51 6.37 -3.31
CA ALA A 61 -11.95 6.65 -1.95
C ALA A 61 -12.84 5.50 -1.46
N SER A 62 -12.41 4.82 -0.40
CA SER A 62 -13.15 3.69 0.13
C SER A 62 -14.03 4.14 1.29
N LYS A 63 -15.35 3.96 1.15
CA LYS A 63 -16.31 4.15 2.26
C LYS A 63 -16.26 3.04 3.30
N SER A 64 -15.35 2.07 3.13
CA SER A 64 -15.03 1.13 4.18
C SER A 64 -14.71 1.90 5.45
N VAL A 65 -15.25 1.44 6.58
CA VAL A 65 -15.08 2.05 7.91
C VAL A 65 -13.60 2.32 8.20
N PHE A 66 -12.71 1.51 7.65
CA PHE A 66 -11.29 1.59 7.92
C PHE A 66 -10.50 2.65 7.13
N PHE A 67 -10.94 2.97 5.92
CA PHE A 67 -10.28 4.01 5.14
C PHE A 67 -10.97 5.37 5.34
N GLU A 68 -12.13 5.41 6.01
CA GLU A 68 -12.83 6.64 6.40
C GLU A 68 -13.10 7.58 5.21
N GLY A 69 -13.34 7.02 4.02
CA GLY A 69 -13.51 7.80 2.79
C GLY A 69 -12.20 8.26 2.15
N ARG A 70 -11.03 7.93 2.71
CA ARG A 70 -9.72 8.13 2.08
C ARG A 70 -9.42 7.03 1.06
N LYS A 71 -8.46 7.31 0.18
CA LYS A 71 -7.92 6.29 -0.73
C LYS A 71 -6.95 5.40 0.04
N PRO A 72 -6.99 4.07 -0.14
CA PRO A 72 -6.00 3.19 0.48
C PRO A 72 -4.55 3.62 0.24
N LEU A 73 -4.25 4.10 -0.98
CA LEU A 73 -2.92 4.57 -1.33
C LEU A 73 -2.46 5.77 -0.49
N ASP A 74 -3.37 6.70 -0.17
CA ASP A 74 -3.03 7.87 0.65
C ASP A 74 -2.69 7.47 2.09
N VAL A 75 -3.37 6.44 2.62
CA VAL A 75 -3.09 5.88 3.96
C VAL A 75 -1.73 5.17 3.99
N ILE A 76 -1.44 4.38 2.95
CA ILE A 76 -0.15 3.69 2.80
C ILE A 76 1.02 4.69 2.68
N LEU A 77 0.79 5.84 2.03
CA LEU A 77 1.79 6.89 1.83
C LEU A 77 1.83 7.95 2.95
N SER A 78 1.02 7.80 4.00
CA SER A 78 0.90 8.79 5.08
C SER A 78 2.20 9.05 5.84
N GLY A 79 3.15 8.12 5.77
CA GLY A 79 4.37 8.15 6.59
C GLY A 79 4.18 7.55 7.99
N GLU A 80 2.95 7.24 8.40
CA GLU A 80 2.68 6.67 9.73
C GLU A 80 2.72 5.15 9.68
N ALA A 81 3.71 4.52 10.34
CA ALA A 81 3.93 3.07 10.28
C ALA A 81 2.69 2.27 10.72
N GLU A 82 2.00 2.74 11.76
CA GLU A 82 0.77 2.11 12.26
C GLU A 82 -0.35 2.13 11.22
N GLN A 83 -0.50 3.23 10.46
CA GLN A 83 -1.51 3.32 9.40
C GLN A 83 -1.22 2.36 8.25
N VAL A 84 0.06 2.16 7.89
CA VAL A 84 0.45 1.20 6.86
C VAL A 84 0.21 -0.24 7.33
N ALA A 85 0.58 -0.55 8.57
CA ALA A 85 0.35 -1.86 9.17
C ALA A 85 -1.14 -2.21 9.26
N GLU A 86 -1.96 -1.23 9.64
CA GLU A 86 -3.41 -1.38 9.72
C GLU A 86 -4.02 -1.57 8.32
N ALA A 87 -3.64 -0.74 7.34
CA ALA A 87 -4.05 -0.92 5.95
C ALA A 87 -3.74 -2.33 5.42
N HIS A 88 -2.54 -2.85 5.70
CA HIS A 88 -2.18 -4.23 5.40
C HIS A 88 -3.11 -5.24 6.09
N ARG A 89 -3.36 -5.09 7.39
CA ARG A 89 -4.25 -5.99 8.15
C ARG A 89 -5.65 -6.05 7.54
N ILE A 90 -6.20 -4.91 7.16
CA ILE A 90 -7.52 -4.78 6.54
C ILE A 90 -7.55 -5.45 5.17
N ILE A 91 -6.61 -5.12 4.29
CA ILE A 91 -6.55 -5.70 2.94
C ILE A 91 -6.40 -7.22 3.02
N ARG A 92 -5.53 -7.71 3.91
CA ARG A 92 -5.38 -9.15 4.15
C ARG A 92 -6.68 -9.80 4.65
N SER A 93 -7.46 -9.11 5.49
CA SER A 93 -8.74 -9.64 5.98
C SER A 93 -9.78 -9.87 4.88
N MET A 94 -9.68 -9.15 3.75
CA MET A 94 -10.56 -9.33 2.60
C MET A 94 -10.32 -10.66 1.87
N LEU A 95 -9.17 -11.32 2.08
CA LEU A 95 -8.85 -12.63 1.50
C LEU A 95 -9.57 -13.79 2.20
N CYS A 96 -10.07 -13.57 3.41
CA CYS A 96 -10.68 -14.61 4.25
C CYS A 96 -12.22 -14.66 4.13
N ILE A 97 -12.78 -14.10 3.05
CA ILE A 97 -14.22 -14.08 2.77
C ILE A 97 -14.59 -15.23 1.83
#